data_AF-E2A1J4-F1
#
_entry.id   AF-E2A1J4-F1
#
_cell.length_a   1.000
_cell.length_b   1.000
_cell.length_c   1.000
_cell.angle_alpha   90.00
_cell.angle_beta   90.00
_cell.angle_gamma   90.00
#
_symmetry.space_group_name_H-M   'P 1'
#
loop_
_entity.id
_entity.type
_entity.pdbx_description
1 polymer ?
#
loop_
_entity_poly.entity_id
_entity_poly.type
_entity_poly.pdbx_seq_one_letter_code
_entity_poly.pdbx_strand_id
1 'polypeptide(L)'
;MIAANDKIVRASTSETIKLHFLSFTYGIYLIIKRFLKWIWDPKKFFMLRQRDQPPPCLVDNSLGTHSYVKIKLKQFVLTFGVKTCSIIGHDLGGLLGWYIVALYGELIYKFVAISSPHPNFYWNRVSRNSTLDEKWIHFSRLPFLPEIDALKEDLSIINEIFQHLQISQNGTEKNYVEAYKYAFSRKEDWTGPINYYRNLPFTRLNIDNDAQINSKTLLIVGNMDPFVTIENIIQSAEHVEVSRVKIISEAQHFPHQEKPTAVNEAIIKFLIGEFYFNFCTTCNLPPSKIASKSLVSSWLGSLSNTVKYGNHMIDAVHKRTNDVVNVLPTKALYLGQTS
;
A
#
# COMPACT_ATOMS: atom_id res chain seq x y z
N MET A 1 3.95 18.29 -24.74
CA MET A 1 4.58 18.24 -23.40
C MET A 1 3.57 18.75 -22.39
N ILE A 2 2.82 17.86 -21.76
CA ILE A 2 1.98 18.22 -20.61
C ILE A 2 2.94 18.53 -19.47
N ALA A 3 2.82 19.69 -18.84
CA ALA A 3 3.69 20.05 -17.73
C ALA A 3 3.52 19.00 -16.63
N ALA A 4 4.61 18.56 -15.99
CA ALA A 4 4.55 17.58 -14.89
C ALA A 4 3.60 18.00 -13.74
N ASN A 5 3.23 19.28 -13.68
CA ASN A 5 2.28 19.84 -12.73
C ASN A 5 0.80 19.47 -12.99
N ASP A 6 0.41 19.10 -14.21
CA ASP A 6 -1.01 18.83 -14.52
C ASP A 6 -1.46 17.43 -14.07
N LYS A 7 -0.50 16.57 -13.70
CA LYS A 7 -0.75 15.18 -13.25
C LYS A 7 -1.02 15.06 -11.76
N ILE A 8 -0.65 16.05 -10.94
CA ILE A 8 -0.96 16.03 -9.51
C ILE A 8 -2.12 16.97 -9.24
N VAL A 9 -3.22 16.40 -8.74
CA VAL A 9 -4.36 17.17 -8.26
C VAL A 9 -4.23 17.34 -6.75
N ARG A 10 -4.44 18.56 -6.28
CA ARG A 10 -4.56 18.86 -4.85
C ARG A 10 -6.03 18.84 -4.45
N ALA A 11 -6.27 18.48 -3.19
CA ALA A 11 -7.60 18.57 -2.59
C ALA A 11 -8.21 19.97 -2.80
N SER A 12 -9.52 19.99 -3.06
CA SER A 12 -10.30 21.22 -3.22
C SER A 12 -10.33 22.03 -1.92
N THR A 13 -10.73 23.31 -2.03
CA THR A 13 -10.92 24.18 -0.87
C THR A 13 -11.94 23.59 0.12
N SER A 14 -13.02 22.99 -0.37
CA SER A 14 -14.05 22.35 0.47
C SER A 14 -13.49 21.14 1.23
N GLU A 15 -12.76 20.26 0.56
CA GLU A 15 -12.11 19.11 1.21
C GLU A 15 -11.08 19.56 2.25
N THR A 16 -10.34 20.63 1.93
CA THR A 16 -9.37 21.23 2.85
C THR A 16 -10.06 21.77 4.11
N ILE A 17 -11.17 22.52 3.96
CA ILE A 17 -11.97 23.03 5.09
C ILE A 17 -12.52 21.88 5.93
N LYS A 18 -13.18 20.90 5.29
CA LYS A 18 -13.72 19.70 5.95
C LYS A 18 -12.64 19.02 6.76
N LEU A 19 -11.45 18.90 6.20
CA LEU A 19 -10.37 18.23 6.86
C LEU A 19 -9.81 19.02 8.04
N HIS A 20 -9.68 20.36 7.94
CA HIS A 20 -9.30 21.17 9.10
C HIS A 20 -10.30 21.02 10.24
N PHE A 21 -11.59 20.99 9.92
CA PHE A 21 -12.64 20.72 10.89
C PHE A 21 -12.46 19.33 11.54
N LEU A 22 -12.27 18.26 10.76
CA LEU A 22 -12.02 16.92 11.29
C LEU A 22 -10.73 16.81 12.10
N SER A 23 -9.67 17.53 11.71
CA SER A 23 -8.40 17.59 12.44
C SER A 23 -8.58 18.25 13.80
N PHE A 24 -9.39 19.29 13.87
CA PHE A 24 -9.73 19.96 15.12
C PHE A 24 -10.57 19.05 16.03
N THR A 25 -11.64 18.45 15.51
CA THR A 25 -12.56 17.61 16.30
C THR A 25 -11.89 16.33 16.79
N TYR A 26 -11.26 15.55 15.90
CA TYR A 26 -10.53 14.35 16.30
C TYR A 26 -9.27 14.66 17.10
N GLY A 27 -8.65 15.80 16.83
CA GLY A 27 -7.55 16.35 17.63
C GLY A 27 -7.95 16.50 19.09
N ILE A 28 -9.02 17.24 19.36
CA ILE A 28 -9.56 17.42 20.73
C ILE A 28 -9.95 16.08 21.35
N TYR A 29 -10.67 15.23 20.61
CA TYR A 29 -11.10 13.92 21.11
C TYR A 29 -9.90 13.07 21.55
N LEU A 30 -8.85 12.98 20.73
CA LEU A 30 -7.66 12.20 21.06
C LEU A 30 -6.87 12.86 22.20
N ILE A 31 -6.72 14.18 22.25
CA ILE A 31 -6.09 14.88 23.38
C ILE A 31 -6.81 14.53 24.69
N ILE A 32 -8.13 14.65 24.74
CA ILE A 32 -8.92 14.31 25.95
C ILE A 32 -8.71 12.84 26.31
N LYS A 33 -8.81 11.93 25.33
CA LYS A 33 -8.61 10.50 25.56
C LYS A 33 -7.22 10.18 26.11
N ARG A 34 -6.17 10.83 25.60
CA ARG A 34 -4.79 10.67 26.08
C ARG A 34 -4.60 11.29 27.47
N PHE A 35 -5.18 12.45 27.71
CA PHE A 35 -5.14 13.12 29.01
C PHE A 35 -5.81 12.28 30.11
N LEU A 36 -6.99 11.69 29.84
CA LEU A 36 -7.65 10.77 30.77
C LEU A 36 -6.80 9.53 31.05
N LYS A 37 -6.16 8.95 30.02
CA LYS A 37 -5.23 7.82 30.20
C LYS A 37 -4.01 8.20 31.04
N TRP A 38 -3.47 9.40 30.82
CA TRP A 38 -2.36 9.95 31.59
C TRP A 38 -2.72 10.19 33.07
N ILE A 39 -3.91 10.72 33.37
CA ILE A 39 -4.39 10.86 34.76
C ILE A 39 -4.45 9.50 35.46
N TRP A 40 -4.89 8.46 34.75
CA TRP A 40 -5.02 7.12 35.32
C TRP A 40 -3.68 6.44 35.60
N ASP A 41 -2.71 6.55 34.69
CA ASP A 41 -1.38 5.93 34.83
C ASP A 41 -0.27 6.82 34.23
N PRO A 42 0.14 7.88 34.95
CA PRO A 42 1.07 8.87 34.42
C PRO A 42 2.48 8.29 34.23
N LYS A 43 2.86 7.31 35.07
CA LYS A 43 4.20 6.70 35.05
C LYS A 43 4.39 5.87 33.78
N LYS A 44 3.39 5.07 33.41
CA LYS A 44 3.46 4.23 32.20
C LYS A 44 3.32 5.04 30.92
N PHE A 45 2.52 6.11 30.95
CA PHE A 45 2.22 6.92 29.76
C PHE A 45 3.49 7.53 29.14
N PHE A 46 4.34 8.15 29.95
CA PHE A 46 5.61 8.74 29.51
C PHE A 46 6.81 7.79 29.62
N MET A 47 6.57 6.50 29.86
CA MET A 47 7.64 5.51 29.89
C MET A 47 8.19 5.34 28.47
N LEU A 48 9.46 5.69 28.28
CA LEU A 48 10.22 5.46 27.06
C LEU A 48 11.56 4.85 27.47
N ARG A 49 11.90 3.69 26.92
CA ARG A 49 13.20 3.08 27.17
C ARG A 49 14.27 3.83 26.38
N GLN A 50 15.32 4.28 27.08
CA GLN A 50 16.52 4.80 26.41
C GLN A 50 17.21 3.69 25.62
N ARG A 51 17.64 4.03 24.41
CA ARG A 51 18.25 3.09 23.45
C ARG A 51 19.54 3.69 22.92
N ASP A 52 20.57 3.71 23.77
CA ASP A 52 21.87 4.29 23.44
C ASP A 52 22.72 3.38 22.54
N GLN A 53 22.40 2.09 22.51
CA GLN A 53 23.11 1.09 21.71
C GLN A 53 22.16 0.50 20.65
N PRO A 54 22.62 0.38 19.39
CA PRO A 54 21.84 -0.26 18.34
C PRO A 54 21.65 -1.77 18.65
N PRO A 55 20.48 -2.34 18.36
CA PRO A 55 20.28 -3.78 18.42
C PRO A 55 21.28 -4.55 17.53
N PRO A 56 21.62 -5.81 17.87
CA PRO A 56 22.63 -6.58 17.13
C PRO A 56 22.39 -6.67 15.62
N CYS A 57 21.13 -6.73 15.18
CA CYS A 57 20.78 -6.81 13.76
C CYS A 57 21.10 -5.53 12.96
N LEU A 58 21.31 -4.38 13.61
CA LEU A 58 21.73 -3.14 12.92
C LEU A 58 23.24 -3.04 12.76
N VAL A 59 24.02 -3.86 13.48
CA VAL A 59 25.50 -3.88 13.44
C VAL A 59 26.05 -5.17 12.83
N ASP A 60 25.18 -6.10 12.45
CA ASP A 60 25.55 -7.34 11.80
C ASP A 60 25.83 -7.12 10.31
N ASN A 61 27.11 -7.11 9.95
CA ASN A 61 27.57 -6.93 8.57
C ASN A 61 27.13 -8.07 7.62
N SER A 62 26.72 -9.24 8.15
CA SER A 62 26.20 -10.33 7.32
C SER A 62 24.82 -9.99 6.71
N LEU A 63 24.11 -9.03 7.30
CA LEU A 63 22.83 -8.52 6.80
C LEU A 63 22.99 -7.40 5.74
N GLY A 64 24.23 -7.07 5.39
CA GLY A 64 24.56 -6.11 4.33
C GLY A 64 25.01 -4.74 4.83
N THR A 65 25.41 -3.88 3.89
CA THR A 65 25.84 -2.51 4.19
C THR A 65 24.65 -1.56 4.17
N HIS A 66 24.41 -0.89 5.30
CA HIS A 66 23.35 0.09 5.44
C HIS A 66 23.91 1.51 5.26
N SER A 67 23.21 2.38 4.55
CA SER A 67 23.61 3.78 4.33
C SER A 67 22.39 4.67 4.18
N TYR A 68 22.47 5.90 4.69
CA TYR A 68 21.39 6.88 4.57
C TYR A 68 21.68 7.86 3.45
N VAL A 69 20.68 8.11 2.61
CA VAL A 69 20.77 9.00 1.46
C VAL A 69 19.59 9.96 1.49
N LYS A 70 19.88 11.27 1.53
CA LYS A 70 18.86 12.33 1.53
C LYS A 70 18.79 12.96 0.14
N ILE A 71 17.88 12.49 -0.71
CA ILE A 71 17.78 12.96 -2.10
C ILE A 71 16.32 13.20 -2.51
N LYS A 72 16.09 14.23 -3.33
CA LYS A 72 14.79 14.43 -4.02
C LYS A 72 14.61 13.33 -5.06
N LEU A 73 13.50 12.59 -5.05
CA LEU A 73 13.34 11.33 -5.79
C LEU A 73 13.80 11.33 -7.27
N LYS A 74 13.53 12.39 -8.05
CA LYS A 74 14.04 12.49 -9.44
C LYS A 74 15.57 12.45 -9.50
N GLN A 75 16.23 13.17 -8.60
CA GLN A 75 17.69 13.22 -8.52
C GLN A 75 18.27 11.89 -8.03
N PHE A 76 17.50 11.08 -7.28
CA PHE A 76 17.96 9.78 -6.79
C PHE A 76 18.24 8.81 -7.94
N VAL A 77 17.31 8.69 -8.89
CA VAL A 77 17.47 7.82 -10.06
C VAL A 77 18.64 8.28 -10.94
N LEU A 78 18.72 9.59 -11.20
CA LEU A 78 19.76 10.16 -12.06
C LEU A 78 21.18 10.04 -11.48
N THR A 79 21.32 10.03 -10.15
CA THR A 79 22.62 9.92 -9.48
C THR A 79 23.34 8.59 -9.77
N PHE A 80 22.60 7.52 -10.10
CA PHE A 80 23.20 6.22 -10.43
C PHE A 80 23.74 6.12 -11.87
N GLY A 81 23.59 7.16 -12.69
CA GLY A 81 24.05 7.15 -14.08
C GLY A 81 23.29 6.17 -14.99
N VAL A 82 22.15 5.65 -14.54
CA VAL A 82 21.32 4.72 -15.30
C VAL A 82 20.25 5.47 -16.10
N LYS A 83 19.94 4.97 -17.31
CA LYS A 83 18.89 5.56 -18.17
C LYS A 83 17.48 5.24 -17.66
N THR A 84 17.28 4.02 -17.15
CA THR A 84 16.03 3.56 -16.57
C THR A 84 16.29 2.65 -15.38
N CYS A 85 15.33 2.55 -14.45
CA CYS A 85 15.40 1.67 -13.30
C CYS A 85 14.06 0.96 -13.04
N SER A 86 14.10 -0.15 -12.31
CA SER A 86 12.88 -0.73 -11.71
C SER A 86 12.70 -0.21 -10.30
N ILE A 87 11.46 0.11 -9.91
CA ILE A 87 11.13 0.58 -8.55
C ILE A 87 10.26 -0.46 -7.86
N ILE A 88 10.58 -0.76 -6.61
CA ILE A 88 9.77 -1.59 -5.72
C ILE A 88 9.45 -0.75 -4.50
N GLY A 89 8.18 -0.55 -4.19
CA GLY A 89 7.73 0.23 -3.05
C GLY A 89 6.65 -0.49 -2.26
N HIS A 90 6.73 -0.39 -0.94
CA HIS A 90 5.74 -0.90 0.00
C HIS A 90 5.07 0.24 0.75
N ASP A 91 3.77 0.12 1.05
CA ASP A 91 2.97 1.11 1.78
C ASP A 91 3.18 2.55 1.23
N LEU A 92 3.49 3.55 2.07
CA LEU A 92 3.77 4.92 1.62
C LEU A 92 4.94 4.99 0.61
N GLY A 93 5.90 4.07 0.67
CA GLY A 93 6.97 3.96 -0.34
C GLY A 93 6.44 3.53 -1.71
N GLY A 94 5.44 2.64 -1.75
CA GLY A 94 4.70 2.31 -2.97
C GLY A 94 3.86 3.48 -3.47
N LEU A 95 3.26 4.25 -2.56
CA LEU A 95 2.50 5.45 -2.88
C LEU A 95 3.38 6.52 -3.54
N LEU A 96 4.59 6.72 -3.02
CA LEU A 96 5.60 7.55 -3.68
C LEU A 96 6.00 6.97 -5.05
N GLY A 97 6.14 5.65 -5.14
CA GLY A 97 6.36 4.93 -6.40
C GLY A 97 5.36 5.30 -7.49
N TRP A 98 4.06 5.31 -7.16
CA TRP A 98 3.01 5.74 -8.08
C TRP A 98 3.21 7.16 -8.60
N TYR A 99 3.56 8.11 -7.74
CA TYR A 99 3.85 9.49 -8.17
C TYR A 99 5.08 9.57 -9.08
N ILE A 100 6.15 8.83 -8.80
CA ILE A 100 7.34 8.81 -9.67
C ILE A 100 6.95 8.28 -11.05
N VAL A 101 6.23 7.17 -11.10
CA VAL A 101 5.86 6.52 -12.35
C VAL A 101 4.94 7.42 -13.18
N ALA A 102 4.00 8.11 -12.54
CA ALA A 102 3.13 9.05 -13.23
C ALA A 102 3.90 10.28 -13.76
N LEU A 103 4.84 10.82 -13.00
CA LEU A 103 5.56 12.05 -13.35
C LEU A 103 6.78 11.84 -14.26
N TYR A 104 7.45 10.71 -14.10
CA TYR A 104 8.76 10.40 -14.68
C TYR A 104 8.80 8.97 -15.26
N GLY A 105 7.70 8.54 -15.88
CA GLY A 105 7.55 7.18 -16.42
C GLY A 105 8.63 6.80 -17.43
N GLU A 106 9.24 7.78 -18.11
CA GLU A 106 10.38 7.58 -19.02
C GLU A 106 11.63 7.02 -18.33
N LEU A 107 11.77 7.23 -17.02
CA LEU A 107 12.88 6.71 -16.21
C LEU A 107 12.56 5.32 -15.64
N ILE A 108 11.32 4.82 -15.76
CA ILE A 108 10.87 3.61 -15.08
C ILE A 108 10.67 2.45 -16.05
N TYR A 109 11.50 1.41 -15.88
CA TYR A 109 11.40 0.18 -16.66
C TYR A 109 10.24 -0.72 -16.19
N LYS A 110 10.16 -0.97 -14.87
CA LYS A 110 9.12 -1.76 -14.22
C LYS A 110 8.82 -1.20 -12.84
N PHE A 111 7.57 -1.29 -12.42
CA PHE A 111 7.13 -0.86 -11.09
C PHE A 111 6.51 -2.02 -10.32
N VAL A 112 6.81 -2.12 -9.03
CA VAL A 112 6.18 -3.06 -8.10
C VAL A 112 5.64 -2.28 -6.90
N ALA A 113 4.33 -2.38 -6.67
CA ALA A 113 3.68 -1.83 -5.49
C ALA A 113 3.22 -2.97 -4.57
N ILE A 114 3.64 -2.94 -3.31
CA ILE A 114 3.31 -3.95 -2.30
C ILE A 114 2.42 -3.31 -1.23
N SER A 115 1.21 -3.82 -1.02
CA SER A 115 0.22 -3.26 -0.09
C SER A 115 0.09 -1.73 -0.23
N SER A 116 0.08 -1.27 -1.48
CA SER A 116 0.06 0.15 -1.82
C SER A 116 -0.77 0.37 -3.09
N PRO A 117 -2.08 0.55 -2.96
CA PRO A 117 -2.93 0.87 -4.10
C PRO A 117 -2.58 2.26 -4.66
N HIS A 118 -3.15 2.56 -5.82
CA HIS A 118 -3.04 3.83 -6.52
C HIS A 118 -3.46 5.00 -5.61
N PRO A 119 -2.84 6.19 -5.72
CA PRO A 119 -3.08 7.33 -4.82
C PRO A 119 -4.54 7.73 -4.63
N ASN A 120 -5.39 7.47 -5.61
CA ASN A 120 -6.81 7.81 -5.57
C ASN A 120 -7.65 6.83 -4.75
N PHE A 121 -7.11 5.64 -4.44
CA PHE A 121 -7.76 4.62 -3.59
C PHE A 121 -7.01 4.37 -2.27
N TYR A 122 -5.76 4.81 -2.14
CA TYR A 122 -4.91 4.53 -0.97
C TYR A 122 -5.49 4.96 0.38
N TRP A 123 -6.25 6.06 0.39
CA TRP A 123 -6.82 6.59 1.63
C TRP A 123 -8.21 6.02 1.95
N ASN A 124 -8.75 5.12 1.12
CA ASN A 124 -10.03 4.43 1.35
C ASN A 124 -9.86 3.23 2.30
N ARG A 125 -9.26 3.47 3.48
CA ARG A 125 -8.88 2.44 4.45
C ARG A 125 -10.10 1.80 5.13
N VAL A 126 -9.99 0.50 5.45
CA VAL A 126 -11.08 -0.26 6.11
C VAL A 126 -10.89 -0.40 7.62
N SER A 127 -9.64 -0.45 8.13
CA SER A 127 -9.44 -0.67 9.57
C SER A 127 -9.88 0.52 10.43
N ARG A 128 -10.83 0.24 11.34
CA ARG A 128 -11.28 1.15 12.41
C ARG A 128 -10.60 0.89 13.77
N ASN A 129 -9.77 -0.15 13.86
CA ASN A 129 -9.22 -0.67 15.12
C ASN A 129 -7.67 -0.61 15.20
N SER A 130 -7.01 0.11 14.29
CA SER A 130 -5.58 0.38 14.38
C SER A 130 -5.30 1.78 14.96
N THR A 131 -4.14 1.97 15.58
CA THR A 131 -3.60 3.28 15.95
C THR A 131 -3.42 4.19 14.73
N LEU A 132 -3.23 3.68 13.51
CA LEU A 132 -3.13 4.48 12.27
C LEU A 132 -4.46 4.61 11.52
N ASP A 133 -5.57 4.75 12.25
CA ASP A 133 -6.92 4.96 11.68
C ASP A 133 -7.13 6.40 11.17
N GLU A 134 -8.32 6.66 10.61
CA GLU A 134 -8.74 7.98 10.11
C GLU A 134 -8.59 9.07 11.18
N LYS A 135 -8.90 8.76 12.44
CA LYS A 135 -8.82 9.72 13.55
C LYS A 135 -7.38 10.10 13.81
N TRP A 136 -6.47 9.14 13.77
CA TRP A 136 -5.04 9.41 13.91
C TRP A 136 -4.48 10.21 12.73
N ILE A 137 -4.90 9.93 11.49
CA ILE A 137 -4.50 10.74 10.32
C ILE A 137 -4.89 12.21 10.53
N HIS A 138 -6.09 12.47 11.05
CA HIS A 138 -6.52 13.83 11.39
C HIS A 138 -5.73 14.45 12.55
N PHE A 139 -5.48 13.68 13.62
CA PHE A 139 -4.65 14.11 14.75
C PHE A 139 -3.21 14.41 14.34
N SER A 140 -2.65 13.69 13.36
CA SER A 140 -1.30 13.86 12.84
C SER A 140 -1.00 15.28 12.36
N ARG A 141 -2.04 16.09 12.09
CA ARG A 141 -1.93 17.47 11.62
C ARG A 141 -1.71 18.50 12.72
N LEU A 142 -1.92 18.14 13.98
CA LEU A 142 -1.60 19.03 15.08
C LEU A 142 -0.08 19.25 15.16
N PRO A 143 0.37 20.47 15.49
CA PRO A 143 1.79 20.75 15.64
C PRO A 143 2.33 20.07 16.90
N PHE A 144 3.46 19.37 16.77
CA PHE A 144 4.26 18.73 17.84
C PHE A 144 3.59 17.59 18.62
N LEU A 145 2.26 17.59 18.79
CA LEU A 145 1.53 16.63 19.61
C LEU A 145 1.65 15.19 19.07
N PRO A 146 1.50 14.92 17.77
CA PRO A 146 1.64 13.57 17.22
C PRO A 146 3.04 13.00 17.39
N GLU A 147 4.07 13.84 17.22
CA GLU A 147 5.47 13.44 17.46
C GLU A 147 5.70 13.04 18.93
N ILE A 148 5.03 13.70 19.88
CA ILE A 148 5.12 13.35 21.31
C ILE A 148 4.29 12.09 21.62
N ASP A 149 3.05 12.00 21.11
CA ASP A 149 2.18 10.82 21.33
C ASP A 149 2.80 9.54 20.77
N ALA A 150 3.60 9.63 19.70
CA ALA A 150 4.27 8.47 19.11
C ALA A 150 5.30 7.81 20.06
N LEU A 151 5.86 8.57 21.01
CA LEU A 151 6.87 8.09 21.96
C LEU A 151 6.30 7.37 23.20
N LYS A 152 4.99 7.51 23.45
CA LYS A 152 4.37 6.98 24.67
C LYS A 152 4.51 5.46 24.78
N GLU A 153 4.44 4.97 26.01
CA GLU A 153 4.34 3.53 26.31
C GLU A 153 5.38 2.69 25.56
N ASP A 154 6.61 3.18 25.51
CA ASP A 154 7.75 2.61 24.79
C ASP A 154 7.45 2.35 23.29
N LEU A 155 7.04 3.41 22.59
CA LEU A 155 6.76 3.39 21.15
C LEU A 155 5.67 2.37 20.80
N SER A 156 4.56 2.40 21.55
CA SER A 156 3.48 1.40 21.41
C SER A 156 2.93 1.27 19.99
N ILE A 157 2.98 2.37 19.21
CA ILE A 157 2.59 2.39 17.79
C ILE A 157 3.47 1.45 16.95
N ILE A 158 4.77 1.37 17.20
CA ILE A 158 5.69 0.46 16.51
C ILE A 158 5.39 -1.00 16.91
N ASN A 159 5.06 -1.24 18.18
CA ASN A 159 4.67 -2.58 18.63
C ASN A 159 3.42 -3.07 17.91
N GLU A 160 2.40 -2.21 17.76
CA GLU A 160 1.16 -2.58 17.09
C GLU A 160 1.39 -2.84 15.59
N ILE A 161 2.10 -1.94 14.90
CA ILE A 161 2.30 -2.04 13.45
C ILE A 161 3.21 -3.20 13.07
N PHE A 162 4.24 -3.50 13.87
CA PHE A 162 5.19 -4.57 13.61
C PHE A 162 4.99 -5.79 14.51
N GLN A 163 3.74 -6.07 14.91
CA GLN A 163 3.42 -7.21 15.76
C GLN A 163 3.90 -8.55 15.16
N HIS A 164 3.87 -8.69 13.82
CA HIS A 164 4.35 -9.90 13.12
C HIS A 164 5.85 -10.15 13.29
N LEU A 165 6.63 -9.14 13.67
CA LEU A 165 8.05 -9.27 13.97
C LEU A 165 8.32 -9.59 15.45
N GLN A 166 7.29 -9.59 16.30
CA GLN A 166 7.37 -10.00 17.70
C GLN A 166 7.25 -11.53 17.80
N ILE A 167 8.26 -12.25 17.31
CA ILE A 167 8.27 -13.71 17.36
C ILE A 167 9.17 -14.17 18.51
N SER A 168 8.54 -14.67 19.57
CA SER A 168 9.15 -15.61 20.53
C SER A 168 8.69 -17.01 20.16
N GLN A 169 9.40 -17.66 19.23
CA GLN A 169 9.24 -19.10 19.02
C GLN A 169 10.61 -19.77 19.15
N ASN A 170 10.71 -20.67 20.13
CA ASN A 170 11.80 -21.63 20.31
C ASN A 170 13.18 -21.05 20.72
N GLY A 171 13.20 -20.13 21.69
CA GLY A 171 14.39 -19.87 22.51
C GLY A 171 15.49 -18.98 21.88
N THR A 172 15.32 -18.52 20.64
CA THR A 172 16.13 -17.42 20.08
C THR A 172 15.24 -16.21 19.84
N GLU A 173 15.26 -15.26 20.79
CA GLU A 173 14.53 -14.00 20.69
C GLU A 173 15.10 -13.16 19.53
N LYS A 174 14.51 -13.25 18.35
CA LYS A 174 14.79 -12.32 17.25
C LYS A 174 13.77 -11.19 17.27
N ASN A 175 13.94 -10.27 18.23
CA ASN A 175 13.07 -9.11 18.37
C ASN A 175 13.48 -7.98 17.40
N TYR A 176 13.19 -8.16 16.11
CA TYR A 176 13.48 -7.14 15.08
C TYR A 176 12.69 -5.83 15.30
N VAL A 177 11.62 -5.86 16.10
CA VAL A 177 10.86 -4.64 16.46
C VAL A 177 11.75 -3.64 17.20
N GLU A 178 12.72 -4.10 17.99
CA GLU A 178 13.63 -3.18 18.69
C GLU A 178 14.52 -2.38 17.72
N ALA A 179 14.80 -2.88 16.51
CA ALA A 179 15.51 -2.10 15.49
C ALA A 179 14.67 -0.91 15.00
N TYR A 180 13.37 -1.12 14.79
CA TYR A 180 12.44 -0.03 14.47
C TYR A 180 12.32 0.94 15.63
N LYS A 181 12.18 0.44 16.86
CA LYS A 181 12.12 1.33 18.02
C LYS A 181 13.40 2.14 18.24
N TYR A 182 14.57 1.55 17.99
CA TYR A 182 15.84 2.26 18.02
C TYR A 182 15.85 3.42 17.02
N ALA A 183 15.45 3.17 15.77
CA ALA A 183 15.41 4.17 14.71
C ALA A 183 14.38 5.30 14.94
N PHE A 184 13.38 5.06 15.79
CA PHE A 184 12.30 5.99 16.10
C PHE A 184 12.29 6.43 17.58
N SER A 185 13.44 6.30 18.25
CA SER A 185 13.55 6.49 19.70
C SER A 185 13.49 7.95 20.15
N ARG A 186 13.58 8.91 19.22
CA ARG A 186 13.57 10.34 19.54
C ARG A 186 12.42 11.05 18.84
N LYS A 187 11.99 12.18 19.41
CA LYS A 187 10.85 12.96 18.89
C LYS A 187 11.09 13.42 17.44
N GLU A 188 12.32 13.83 17.13
CA GLU A 188 12.73 14.29 15.81
C GLU A 188 12.66 13.21 14.73
N ASP A 189 12.78 11.93 15.11
CA ASP A 189 12.71 10.81 14.17
C ASP A 189 11.29 10.64 13.59
N TRP A 190 10.26 11.16 14.28
CA TRP A 190 8.86 11.07 13.88
C TRP A 190 8.41 12.20 12.95
N THR A 191 9.07 13.36 12.95
CA THR A 191 8.63 14.53 12.17
C THR A 191 8.55 14.22 10.67
N GLY A 192 9.58 13.57 10.11
CA GLY A 192 9.62 13.22 8.70
C GLY A 192 8.49 12.26 8.29
N PRO A 193 8.39 11.08 8.94
CA PRO A 193 7.32 10.10 8.70
C PRO A 193 5.90 10.68 8.87
N ILE A 194 5.65 11.45 9.94
CA ILE A 194 4.33 12.07 10.18
C ILE A 194 3.99 13.10 9.09
N ASN A 195 4.98 13.80 8.53
CA ASN A 195 4.74 14.74 7.43
C ASN A 195 4.17 14.07 6.17
N TYR A 196 4.40 12.76 5.94
CA TYR A 196 3.72 12.06 4.84
C TYR A 196 2.21 11.99 5.08
N TYR A 197 1.77 11.63 6.29
CA TYR A 197 0.35 11.61 6.66
C TYR A 197 -0.27 13.01 6.67
N ARG A 198 0.52 14.07 6.94
CA ARG A 198 0.03 15.45 6.87
C ARG A 198 -0.25 15.92 5.44
N ASN A 199 0.43 15.38 4.42
CA ASN A 199 0.45 15.95 3.06
C ASN A 199 -0.11 15.02 1.97
N LEU A 200 0.18 13.73 2.03
CA LEU A 200 -0.22 12.79 0.97
C LEU A 200 -1.73 12.52 0.88
N PRO A 201 -2.53 12.61 1.97
CA PRO A 201 -3.99 12.55 1.86
C PRO A 201 -4.63 13.62 0.97
N PHE A 202 -3.91 14.70 0.63
CA PHE A 202 -4.40 15.79 -0.24
C PHE A 202 -3.84 15.71 -1.65
N THR A 203 -2.99 14.74 -1.91
CA THR A 203 -2.33 14.59 -3.19
C THR A 203 -3.02 13.44 -3.92
N ARG A 204 -3.44 13.69 -5.14
CA ARG A 204 -4.10 12.74 -6.04
C ARG A 204 -3.42 12.78 -7.39
N LEU A 205 -3.62 11.74 -8.18
CA LEU A 205 -3.23 11.75 -9.58
C LEU A 205 -4.42 12.16 -10.44
N ASN A 206 -4.20 13.08 -11.36
CA ASN A 206 -5.18 13.50 -12.35
C ASN A 206 -5.43 12.35 -13.32
N ILE A 207 -6.68 11.91 -13.42
CA ILE A 207 -7.10 10.81 -14.29
C ILE A 207 -7.93 11.30 -15.49
N ASP A 208 -8.23 12.61 -15.56
CA ASP A 208 -9.24 13.18 -16.47
C ASP A 208 -8.87 13.09 -17.97
N ASN A 209 -7.72 12.51 -18.32
CA ASN A 209 -7.26 12.33 -19.71
C ASN A 209 -7.28 10.86 -20.18
N ASP A 210 -7.88 9.92 -19.43
CA ASP A 210 -7.75 8.46 -19.67
C ASP A 210 -6.30 7.99 -19.80
N ALA A 211 -5.36 8.80 -19.30
CA ALA A 211 -3.93 8.60 -19.48
C ALA A 211 -3.47 7.53 -18.49
N GLN A 212 -3.54 6.28 -18.93
CA GLN A 212 -3.02 5.14 -18.20
C GLN A 212 -1.51 5.30 -17.95
N ILE A 213 -1.06 4.70 -16.85
CA ILE A 213 0.35 4.52 -16.58
C ILE A 213 0.89 3.42 -17.51
N ASN A 214 1.80 3.79 -18.42
CA ASN A 214 2.36 2.86 -19.41
C ASN A 214 3.44 1.91 -18.83
N SER A 215 3.99 2.23 -17.66
CA SER A 215 4.99 1.37 -17.03
C SER A 215 4.35 0.03 -16.61
N LYS A 216 4.98 -1.08 -17.02
CA LYS A 216 4.58 -2.42 -16.57
C LYS A 216 4.61 -2.46 -15.05
N THR A 217 3.48 -2.84 -14.45
CA THR A 217 3.31 -2.78 -12.99
C THR A 217 2.92 -4.14 -12.41
N LEU A 218 3.54 -4.54 -11.31
CA LEU A 218 3.11 -5.65 -10.46
C LEU A 218 2.53 -5.09 -9.16
N LEU A 219 1.30 -5.46 -8.86
CA LEU A 219 0.62 -5.13 -7.60
C LEU A 219 0.60 -6.38 -6.72
N ILE A 220 1.09 -6.26 -5.49
CA ILE A 220 1.13 -7.35 -4.51
C ILE A 220 0.33 -6.94 -3.28
N VAL A 221 -0.51 -7.82 -2.76
CA VAL A 221 -1.28 -7.57 -1.52
C VAL A 221 -1.49 -8.86 -0.74
N GLY A 222 -1.48 -8.77 0.59
CA GLY A 222 -1.90 -9.87 1.46
C GLY A 222 -3.43 -9.98 1.52
N ASN A 223 -3.99 -11.18 1.47
CA ASN A 223 -5.45 -11.35 1.50
C ASN A 223 -6.10 -11.01 2.87
N MET A 224 -5.29 -10.83 3.92
CA MET A 224 -5.72 -10.43 5.26
C MET A 224 -5.21 -9.04 5.65
N ASP A 225 -4.81 -8.21 4.67
CA ASP A 225 -4.31 -6.86 4.93
C ASP A 225 -5.42 -5.99 5.58
N PRO A 226 -5.21 -5.47 6.79
CA PRO A 226 -6.25 -4.69 7.49
C PRO A 226 -6.37 -3.25 6.93
N PHE A 227 -5.38 -2.75 6.21
CA PHE A 227 -5.34 -1.37 5.74
C PHE A 227 -5.73 -1.22 4.28
N VAL A 228 -5.40 -2.21 3.45
CA VAL A 228 -5.57 -2.19 2.00
C VAL A 228 -6.42 -3.37 1.56
N THR A 229 -7.53 -3.12 0.87
CA THR A 229 -8.36 -4.21 0.37
C THR A 229 -7.90 -4.72 -0.99
N ILE A 230 -8.29 -5.94 -1.33
CA ILE A 230 -8.07 -6.51 -2.67
C ILE A 230 -8.78 -5.65 -3.72
N GLU A 231 -9.96 -5.12 -3.41
CA GLU A 231 -10.72 -4.24 -4.31
C GLU A 231 -9.95 -2.96 -4.63
N ASN A 232 -9.30 -2.32 -3.64
CA ASN A 232 -8.48 -1.14 -3.92
C ASN A 232 -7.32 -1.47 -4.88
N ILE A 233 -6.74 -2.66 -4.76
CA ILE A 233 -5.66 -3.11 -5.64
C ILE A 233 -6.17 -3.43 -7.05
N ILE A 234 -7.36 -4.04 -7.17
CA ILE A 234 -8.00 -4.29 -8.47
C ILE A 234 -8.34 -2.97 -9.15
N GLN A 235 -8.97 -2.02 -8.45
CA GLN A 235 -9.25 -0.68 -8.99
C GLN A 235 -7.96 0.05 -9.40
N SER A 236 -6.86 -0.16 -8.67
CA SER A 236 -5.56 0.41 -9.03
C SER A 236 -5.03 -0.15 -10.35
N ALA A 237 -5.34 -1.41 -10.67
CA ALA A 237 -4.91 -2.06 -11.90
C ALA A 237 -5.54 -1.45 -13.16
N GLU A 238 -6.72 -0.83 -13.03
CA GLU A 238 -7.45 -0.16 -14.12
C GLU A 238 -6.75 1.13 -14.60
N HIS A 239 -5.89 1.72 -13.76
CA HIS A 239 -5.10 2.92 -14.11
C HIS A 239 -3.75 2.60 -14.75
N VAL A 240 -3.45 1.33 -15.03
CA VAL A 240 -2.20 0.89 -15.63
C VAL A 240 -2.49 0.12 -16.90
N GLU A 241 -1.75 0.43 -17.97
CA GLU A 241 -1.92 -0.23 -19.28
C GLU A 241 -1.59 -1.74 -19.20
N VAL A 242 -0.50 -2.08 -18.50
CA VAL A 242 -0.06 -3.46 -18.31
C VAL A 242 0.19 -3.73 -16.83
N SER A 243 -0.76 -4.39 -16.18
CA SER A 243 -0.67 -4.77 -14.78
C SER A 243 -0.67 -6.28 -14.57
N ARG A 244 -0.08 -6.71 -13.46
CA ARG A 244 -0.25 -8.05 -12.87
C ARG A 244 -0.61 -7.87 -11.42
N VAL A 245 -1.57 -8.65 -10.93
CA VAL A 245 -1.94 -8.66 -9.51
C VAL A 245 -1.54 -9.99 -8.90
N LYS A 246 -0.85 -9.95 -7.76
CA LYS A 246 -0.47 -11.11 -6.97
C LYS A 246 -1.04 -10.97 -5.56
N ILE A 247 -2.00 -11.82 -5.25
CA ILE A 247 -2.53 -11.97 -3.88
C ILE A 247 -1.68 -13.01 -3.16
N ILE A 248 -1.19 -12.65 -1.98
CA ILE A 248 -0.41 -13.51 -1.09
C ILE A 248 -1.34 -14.05 -0.01
N SER A 249 -1.57 -15.36 -0.02
CA SER A 249 -2.41 -16.03 0.96
C SER A 249 -1.78 -16.01 2.35
N GLU A 250 -2.62 -15.84 3.37
CA GLU A 250 -2.25 -15.81 4.78
C GLU A 250 -1.22 -14.72 5.11
N ALA A 251 -1.25 -13.62 4.37
CA ALA A 251 -0.43 -12.45 4.64
C ALA A 251 -1.33 -11.23 4.90
N GLN A 252 -0.85 -10.35 5.77
CA GLN A 252 -1.43 -9.07 6.12
C GLN A 252 -0.71 -7.95 5.36
N HIS A 253 -0.40 -6.85 6.05
CA HIS A 253 0.12 -5.62 5.45
C HIS A 253 1.60 -5.68 5.06
N PHE A 254 2.38 -6.61 5.62
CA PHE A 254 3.80 -6.77 5.32
C PHE A 254 4.07 -8.10 4.61
N PRO A 255 3.43 -8.41 3.46
CA PRO A 255 3.53 -9.73 2.84
C PRO A 255 4.97 -10.09 2.45
N HIS A 256 5.81 -9.08 2.18
CA HIS A 256 7.23 -9.25 1.87
C HIS A 256 8.08 -9.68 3.08
N GLN A 257 7.63 -9.41 4.30
CA GLN A 257 8.28 -9.86 5.56
C GLN A 257 7.64 -11.16 6.08
N GLU A 258 6.33 -11.31 5.90
CA GLU A 258 5.56 -12.44 6.42
C GLU A 258 5.68 -13.70 5.53
N LYS A 259 5.68 -13.53 4.20
CA LYS A 259 5.78 -14.61 3.21
C LYS A 259 6.86 -14.28 2.16
N PRO A 260 8.13 -14.06 2.57
CA PRO A 260 9.19 -13.52 1.73
C PRO A 260 9.45 -14.36 0.48
N THR A 261 9.43 -15.70 0.59
CA THR A 261 9.66 -16.60 -0.56
C THR A 261 8.64 -16.36 -1.67
N ALA A 262 7.34 -16.31 -1.33
CA ALA A 262 6.27 -16.14 -2.30
C ALA A 262 6.30 -14.74 -2.96
N VAL A 263 6.64 -13.71 -2.19
CA VAL A 263 6.79 -12.35 -2.72
C VAL A 263 8.02 -12.23 -3.61
N ASN A 264 9.17 -12.73 -3.18
CA ASN A 264 10.42 -12.68 -3.95
C ASN A 264 10.28 -13.44 -5.27
N GLU A 265 9.66 -14.62 -5.28
CA GLU A 265 9.35 -15.35 -6.50
C GLU A 265 8.50 -14.52 -7.46
N ALA A 266 7.41 -13.90 -6.97
CA ALA A 266 6.54 -13.08 -7.79
C ALA A 266 7.28 -11.87 -8.39
N ILE A 267 8.10 -11.19 -7.59
CA ILE A 267 8.92 -10.05 -8.02
C ILE A 267 9.93 -10.49 -9.07
N ILE A 268 10.73 -11.52 -8.81
CA ILE A 268 11.77 -11.99 -9.73
C ILE A 268 11.13 -12.44 -11.05
N LYS A 269 10.09 -13.28 -10.99
CA LYS A 269 9.34 -13.73 -12.18
C LYS A 269 8.82 -12.54 -13.00
N PHE A 270 8.39 -11.47 -12.35
CA PHE A 270 7.97 -10.25 -13.03
C PHE A 270 9.14 -9.46 -13.62
N LEU A 271 10.26 -9.33 -12.92
CA LEU A 271 11.42 -8.55 -13.35
C LEU A 271 12.19 -9.22 -14.49
N ILE A 272 12.47 -10.52 -14.43
CA ILE A 272 13.28 -11.24 -15.42
C ILE A 272 12.46 -12.10 -16.40
N GLY A 273 11.17 -12.33 -16.12
CA GLY A 273 10.29 -13.18 -16.94
C GLY A 273 10.27 -14.64 -16.52
N GLU A 274 9.18 -15.34 -16.86
CA GLU A 274 8.89 -16.72 -16.41
C GLU A 274 9.84 -17.76 -17.00
N PHE A 275 10.20 -17.61 -18.28
CA PHE A 275 11.16 -18.50 -18.94
C PHE A 275 12.54 -18.46 -18.26
N TYR A 276 13.06 -17.26 -18.01
CA TYR A 276 14.35 -17.08 -17.35
C TYR A 276 14.31 -17.51 -15.88
N PHE A 277 13.21 -17.26 -15.17
CA PHE A 277 13.06 -17.71 -13.79
C PHE A 277 13.12 -19.24 -13.66
N ASN A 278 12.36 -19.96 -14.48
CA ASN A 278 12.34 -21.43 -14.47
C ASN A 278 13.71 -22.01 -14.87
N PHE A 279 14.44 -21.35 -15.77
CA PHE A 279 15.80 -21.75 -16.12
C PHE A 279 16.76 -21.58 -14.92
N CYS A 280 16.74 -20.44 -14.24
CA CYS A 280 17.60 -20.22 -13.07
C CYS A 280 17.30 -21.16 -11.89
N THR A 281 16.04 -21.53 -11.66
CA THR A 281 15.67 -22.45 -10.57
C THR A 281 16.01 -23.90 -10.88
N THR A 282 15.93 -24.31 -12.15
CA THR A 282 16.32 -25.66 -12.60
C THR A 282 17.83 -25.89 -12.61
N CYS A 283 18.63 -24.86 -12.90
CA CYS A 283 20.09 -24.95 -12.86
C CYS A 283 20.71 -25.00 -11.45
N ASN A 284 19.98 -24.55 -10.42
CA ASN A 284 20.46 -24.55 -9.03
C ASN A 284 20.07 -25.81 -8.23
N LEU A 285 19.36 -26.76 -8.85
CA LEU A 285 19.12 -28.09 -8.27
C LEU A 285 20.30 -29.02 -8.58
N PRO A 286 20.81 -29.81 -7.62
CA PRO A 286 21.76 -30.87 -7.92
C PRO A 286 21.14 -31.81 -8.97
N PRO A 287 21.94 -32.45 -9.84
CA PRO A 287 21.42 -33.21 -10.97
C PRO A 287 20.69 -34.47 -10.50
N SER A 288 19.42 -34.34 -10.12
CA SER A 288 18.51 -35.47 -9.92
C SER A 288 17.81 -35.76 -11.24
N LYS A 289 18.24 -36.85 -11.88
CA LYS A 289 17.67 -37.56 -13.04
C LYS A 289 16.41 -36.90 -13.64
N ILE A 290 16.62 -36.21 -14.75
CA ILE A 290 15.57 -35.77 -15.67
C ILE A 290 14.82 -37.02 -16.17
N ALA A 291 13.68 -37.32 -15.56
CA ALA A 291 12.69 -38.19 -16.18
C ALA A 291 11.89 -37.32 -17.16
N SER A 292 12.03 -37.60 -18.45
CA SER A 292 11.23 -37.00 -19.51
C SER A 292 9.75 -37.28 -19.27
N LYS A 293 9.03 -36.35 -18.65
CA LYS A 293 7.57 -36.42 -18.55
C LYS A 293 6.95 -35.57 -19.66
N SER A 294 6.40 -36.33 -20.60
CA SER A 294 5.50 -35.99 -21.70
C SER A 294 4.68 -34.70 -21.55
N LEU A 295 4.57 -33.96 -22.65
CA LEU A 295 3.89 -32.68 -22.89
C LEU A 295 2.38 -32.62 -22.56
N VAL A 296 1.80 -33.62 -21.92
CA VAL A 296 0.33 -33.71 -21.71
C VAL A 296 -0.09 -33.53 -20.24
N SER A 297 0.82 -33.55 -19.26
CA SER A 297 0.47 -33.31 -17.84
C SER A 297 0.55 -31.84 -17.38
N SER A 298 1.00 -30.93 -18.25
CA SER A 298 1.17 -29.50 -17.89
C SER A 298 -0.14 -28.69 -17.87
N TRP A 299 -1.29 -29.30 -18.22
CA TRP A 299 -2.55 -28.56 -18.37
C TRP A 299 -3.46 -28.60 -17.13
N LEU A 300 -3.19 -29.48 -16.14
CA LEU A 300 -4.09 -29.69 -14.99
C LEU A 300 -3.53 -29.18 -13.64
N GLY A 301 -2.33 -28.60 -13.61
CA GLY A 301 -1.66 -28.17 -12.35
C GLY A 301 -1.63 -26.66 -12.10
N SER A 302 -2.19 -25.83 -12.97
CA SER A 302 -2.11 -24.35 -12.88
C SER A 302 -3.47 -23.75 -12.52
N LEU A 303 -3.95 -24.00 -11.30
CA LEU A 303 -4.87 -23.08 -10.63
C LEU A 303 -4.04 -21.98 -9.95
N SER A 304 -3.43 -21.14 -10.77
CA SER A 304 -2.88 -19.86 -10.34
C SER A 304 -4.00 -18.83 -10.43
N ASN A 305 -4.41 -18.25 -9.30
CA ASN A 305 -5.29 -17.08 -9.25
C ASN A 305 -4.57 -15.82 -9.77
N THR A 306 -4.06 -15.86 -11.00
CA THR A 306 -3.59 -14.69 -11.73
C THR A 306 -4.63 -14.39 -12.80
N VAL A 307 -5.62 -13.56 -12.45
CA VAL A 307 -6.58 -13.08 -13.44
C VAL A 307 -5.90 -12.01 -14.28
N LYS A 308 -5.73 -12.26 -15.58
CA LYS A 308 -5.37 -11.21 -16.55
C LYS A 308 -6.63 -10.42 -16.86
N TYR A 309 -6.82 -9.27 -16.25
CA TYR A 309 -7.79 -8.29 -16.76
C TYR A 309 -7.15 -7.55 -17.93
N GLY A 310 -7.74 -7.67 -19.11
CA GLY A 310 -7.49 -6.82 -20.27
C GLY A 310 -8.72 -5.96 -20.53
N ASN A 311 -8.52 -4.76 -21.09
CA ASN A 311 -9.52 -3.69 -21.26
C ASN A 311 -10.64 -3.97 -22.29
N HIS A 312 -11.24 -5.18 -22.29
CA HIS A 312 -12.33 -5.54 -23.20
C HIS A 312 -13.58 -6.09 -22.49
N MET A 313 -13.94 -5.57 -21.32
CA MET A 313 -15.22 -5.89 -20.65
C MET A 313 -15.94 -4.64 -20.12
N ILE A 314 -16.28 -3.70 -21.00
CA ILE A 314 -17.20 -2.60 -20.68
C ILE A 314 -18.61 -2.77 -21.30
N ASP A 315 -18.86 -3.83 -22.09
CA ASP A 315 -20.18 -4.02 -22.74
C ASP A 315 -21.12 -5.06 -22.09
N ALA A 316 -20.85 -5.50 -20.85
CA ALA A 316 -21.66 -6.54 -20.20
C ALA A 316 -22.36 -6.12 -18.89
N VAL A 317 -22.33 -4.85 -18.48
CA VAL A 317 -22.93 -4.38 -17.21
C VAL A 317 -23.84 -3.15 -17.38
N HIS A 318 -24.44 -2.97 -18.55
CA HIS A 318 -25.56 -2.03 -18.74
C HIS A 318 -26.71 -2.64 -19.57
N LYS A 319 -27.22 -3.79 -19.11
CA LYS A 319 -28.50 -4.31 -19.63
C LYS A 319 -29.25 -5.11 -18.57
N ARG A 320 -29.64 -4.45 -17.49
CA ARG A 320 -30.74 -4.88 -16.58
C ARG A 320 -31.05 -3.79 -15.56
N THR A 321 -31.64 -2.70 -16.04
CA THR A 321 -32.59 -1.84 -15.33
C THR A 321 -32.92 -0.66 -16.26
N ASN A 322 -34.22 -0.41 -16.45
CA ASN A 322 -34.86 0.59 -17.30
C ASN A 322 -35.24 0.13 -18.71
N ASP A 323 -36.31 -0.66 -18.78
CA ASP A 323 -37.26 -0.63 -19.90
C ASP A 323 -38.65 -0.98 -19.36
N VAL A 324 -39.22 -0.06 -18.58
CA VAL A 324 -40.68 0.05 -18.44
C VAL A 324 -40.97 1.54 -18.34
N VAL A 325 -41.55 2.12 -19.38
CA VAL A 325 -42.73 2.99 -19.33
C VAL A 325 -42.95 3.66 -20.71
N ASN A 326 -44.22 3.59 -21.15
CA ASN A 326 -44.90 4.35 -22.21
C ASN A 326 -44.83 3.88 -23.66
N VAL A 327 -45.81 3.06 -24.03
CA VAL A 327 -46.62 3.31 -25.22
C VAL A 327 -48.09 3.08 -24.89
N LEU A 328 -48.87 4.16 -24.86
CA LEU A 328 -50.33 4.15 -24.99
C LEU A 328 -50.67 4.33 -26.48
N PRO A 329 -51.75 3.69 -26.98
CA PRO A 329 -52.86 4.49 -27.45
C PRO A 329 -54.27 3.97 -27.07
N THR A 330 -55.06 4.91 -26.54
CA THR A 330 -56.51 5.21 -26.74
C THR A 330 -57.60 4.14 -26.96
N LYS A 331 -58.65 4.27 -26.10
CA LYS A 331 -60.13 4.18 -26.32
C LYS A 331 -60.72 2.83 -26.78
N ALA A 332 -61.84 2.31 -26.29
CA ALA A 332 -62.89 2.72 -25.34
C ALA A 332 -63.78 1.47 -25.07
N LEU A 333 -64.51 1.40 -23.95
CA LEU A 333 -65.89 0.91 -23.89
C LEU A 333 -66.52 1.17 -22.51
N TYR A 334 -67.79 1.54 -22.58
CA TYR A 334 -68.65 2.11 -21.54
C TYR A 334 -69.04 1.11 -20.44
N LEU A 335 -69.23 1.63 -19.22
CA LEU A 335 -70.13 1.05 -18.22
C LEU A 335 -71.40 1.92 -18.18
N GLY A 336 -72.51 1.33 -18.63
CA GLY A 336 -73.85 1.87 -18.43
C GLY A 336 -74.30 1.64 -16.99
N GLN A 337 -74.94 2.65 -16.41
CA GLN A 337 -75.74 2.52 -15.20
C GLN A 337 -77.06 1.80 -15.51
N THR A 338 -77.47 0.91 -14.62
CA THR A 338 -78.78 0.89 -13.91
C THR A 338 -78.66 -0.21 -12.84
N SER A 339 -78.96 0.03 -11.57
CA SER A 339 -80.29 0.28 -11.01
C SER A 339 -80.19 1.00 -9.67
#